data_AF-A0A7C3S8E5-F1
#
_entry.id   AF-A0A7C3S8E5-F1
#
_cell.length_a   1.000
_cell.length_b   1.000
_cell.length_c   1.000
_cell.angle_alpha   90.00
_cell.angle_beta   90.00
_cell.angle_gamma   90.00
#
_symmetry.space_group_name_H-M   'P 1'
#
loop_
_entity.id
_entity.type
_entity.pdbx_description
1 polymer ?
#
loop_
_entity_poly.entity_id
_entity_poly.type
_entity_poly.pdbx_seq_one_letter_code
_entity_poly.pdbx_strand_id
1 'polypeptide(L)'
;GVTVYMIATAIAYTGVAASGAVIGATTAALTGGDVGLGAITGAISALTFFGVGEFVVPEVCSALGATTPLAKTAVTVGVHTAAGAVSGGVNSAITGSDIGLGMFTGAVGAGIGAATGGALGLLGATQFGYQLVARTVMGGIAGGVVSEIYGGNFWEGFAQGAATAAAAFLFNECRHFVLSRGIWYEGYASYYESSGRPTASGEVYDEWGMTGAMHGVKFGTIVTVEYLDPNGKVINSLKVRTNDHGPSETESGRLVPHSSRIIDLSPAAFDKLTGNIYLGVVRVRVYVP
;
A
#
# COMPACT_ATOMS: atom_id res chain seq x y z
N GLY A 1 4.05 15.72 -13.89
CA GLY A 1 5.05 15.21 -12.92
C GLY A 1 4.46 15.06 -11.52
N VAL A 2 4.15 16.17 -10.84
CA VAL A 2 3.67 16.16 -9.44
C VAL A 2 2.25 15.63 -9.30
N THR A 3 1.36 15.90 -10.27
CA THR A 3 -0.08 15.58 -10.14
C THR A 3 -0.41 14.08 -10.17
N VAL A 4 0.24 13.27 -11.01
CA VAL A 4 0.03 11.80 -10.99
C VAL A 4 0.60 11.18 -9.73
N TYR A 5 1.77 11.64 -9.31
CA TYR A 5 2.38 11.15 -8.08
C TYR A 5 1.43 11.49 -6.94
N MET A 6 0.90 12.73 -6.89
CA MET A 6 -0.11 13.10 -5.92
C MET A 6 -1.43 12.32 -6.05
N ILE A 7 -1.87 11.92 -7.24
CA ILE A 7 -3.08 11.10 -7.41
C ILE A 7 -2.84 9.65 -6.98
N ALA A 8 -1.74 9.02 -7.39
CA ALA A 8 -1.37 7.66 -6.99
C ALA A 8 -1.08 7.59 -5.48
N THR A 9 -0.38 8.59 -4.95
CA THR A 9 -0.19 8.80 -3.52
C THR A 9 -1.54 9.03 -2.84
N ALA A 10 -2.41 9.91 -3.34
CA ALA A 10 -3.73 10.13 -2.75
C ALA A 10 -4.60 8.87 -2.76
N ILE A 11 -4.56 8.05 -3.82
CA ILE A 11 -5.27 6.76 -3.89
C ILE A 11 -4.69 5.78 -2.87
N ALA A 12 -3.36 5.70 -2.72
CA ALA A 12 -2.72 4.86 -1.72
C ALA A 12 -3.10 5.28 -0.29
N TYR A 13 -3.01 6.58 0.01
CA TYR A 13 -3.39 7.14 1.31
C TYR A 13 -4.89 6.97 1.57
N THR A 14 -5.75 7.15 0.57
CA THR A 14 -7.21 6.94 0.69
C THR A 14 -7.54 5.48 0.94
N GLY A 15 -6.91 4.55 0.22
CA GLY A 15 -7.11 3.11 0.42
C GLY A 15 -6.63 2.63 1.80
N VAL A 16 -5.53 3.21 2.30
CA VAL A 16 -4.99 2.91 3.63
C VAL A 16 -5.89 3.49 4.72
N ALA A 17 -6.32 4.74 4.58
CA ALA A 17 -7.27 5.37 5.50
C ALA A 17 -8.60 4.61 5.53
N ALA A 18 -9.13 4.20 4.38
CA ALA A 18 -10.35 3.39 4.28
C ALA A 18 -10.19 2.02 4.94
N SER A 19 -9.04 1.37 4.75
CA SER A 19 -8.72 0.10 5.43
C SER A 19 -8.70 0.26 6.95
N GLY A 20 -8.03 1.30 7.43
CA GLY A 20 -8.01 1.66 8.85
C GLY A 20 -9.40 1.96 9.39
N ALA A 21 -10.21 2.70 8.63
CA ALA A 21 -11.57 3.02 8.99
C ALA A 21 -12.45 1.78 9.14
N VAL A 22 -12.35 0.82 8.21
CA VAL A 22 -13.10 -0.43 8.29
C VAL A 22 -12.70 -1.23 9.53
N ILE A 23 -11.40 -1.36 9.80
CA ILE A 23 -10.91 -2.08 10.99
C ILE A 23 -11.39 -1.39 12.26
N GLY A 24 -11.21 -0.07 12.37
CA GLY A 24 -11.61 0.70 13.55
C GLY A 24 -13.12 0.71 13.78
N ALA A 25 -13.92 0.86 12.72
CA ALA A 25 -15.38 0.74 12.77
C ALA A 25 -15.82 -0.66 13.25
N THR A 26 -15.17 -1.70 12.72
CA THR A 26 -15.46 -3.09 13.11
C THR A 26 -15.10 -3.33 14.57
N THR A 27 -13.93 -2.89 15.02
CA THR A 27 -13.52 -3.00 16.43
C THR A 27 -14.49 -2.28 17.34
N ALA A 28 -14.87 -1.04 17.03
CA ALA A 28 -15.86 -0.29 17.80
C ALA A 28 -17.21 -1.02 17.85
N ALA A 29 -17.68 -1.57 16.72
CA ALA A 29 -18.91 -2.35 16.70
C ALA A 29 -18.82 -3.61 17.58
N LEU A 30 -17.69 -4.31 17.58
CA LEU A 30 -17.45 -5.51 18.38
C LEU A 30 -17.33 -5.23 19.88
N THR A 31 -16.82 -4.06 20.25
CA THR A 31 -16.62 -3.66 21.66
C THR A 31 -17.74 -2.79 22.21
N GLY A 32 -18.79 -2.51 21.43
CA GLY A 32 -19.91 -1.66 21.84
C GLY A 32 -19.60 -0.16 21.86
N GLY A 33 -18.55 0.27 21.15
CA GLY A 33 -18.16 1.68 20.98
C GLY A 33 -18.87 2.38 19.84
N ASP A 34 -18.58 3.69 19.69
CA ASP A 34 -19.07 4.50 18.58
C ASP A 34 -18.36 4.10 17.28
N VAL A 35 -19.13 3.57 16.32
CA VAL A 35 -18.63 3.07 15.04
C VAL A 35 -18.00 4.19 14.19
N GLY A 36 -18.56 5.40 14.21
CA GLY A 36 -18.04 6.54 13.46
C GLY A 36 -16.71 7.03 14.03
N LEU A 37 -16.61 7.11 15.36
CA LEU A 37 -15.37 7.44 16.04
C LEU A 37 -14.31 6.35 15.86
N GLY A 38 -14.72 5.08 15.88
CA GLY A 38 -13.88 3.94 15.54
C GLY A 38 -13.32 4.04 14.13
N ALA A 39 -14.15 4.42 13.15
CA ALA A 39 -13.69 4.64 11.78
C ALA A 39 -12.62 5.74 11.68
N ILE A 40 -12.83 6.88 12.36
CA ILE A 40 -11.88 8.01 12.33
C ILE A 40 -10.55 7.61 12.96
N THR A 41 -10.57 7.06 14.18
CA THR A 41 -9.37 6.65 14.91
C THR A 41 -8.62 5.52 14.19
N GLY A 42 -9.35 4.59 13.58
CA GLY A 42 -8.80 3.55 12.74
C GLY A 42 -8.08 4.09 11.49
N ALA A 43 -8.68 5.05 10.78
CA ALA A 43 -8.06 5.69 9.62
C ALA A 43 -6.75 6.40 9.97
N ILE A 44 -6.76 7.17 11.07
CA ILE A 44 -5.57 7.88 11.57
C ILE A 44 -4.45 6.90 11.92
N SER A 45 -4.81 5.82 12.62
CA SER A 45 -3.84 4.78 12.98
C SER A 45 -3.22 4.16 11.73
N ALA A 46 -4.04 3.77 10.74
CA ALA A 46 -3.52 3.20 9.49
C ALA A 46 -2.60 4.16 8.72
N LEU A 47 -2.93 5.45 8.69
CA LEU A 47 -2.07 6.47 8.07
C LEU A 47 -0.76 6.68 8.85
N THR A 48 -0.80 6.63 10.18
CA THR A 48 0.39 6.76 11.04
C THR A 48 1.39 5.63 10.79
N PHE A 49 0.88 4.42 10.54
CA PHE A 49 1.71 3.24 10.22
C PHE A 49 2.03 3.10 8.74
N PHE A 50 1.45 3.92 7.86
CA PHE A 50 1.64 3.79 6.42
C PHE A 50 3.10 4.04 6.04
N GLY A 51 3.73 3.05 5.40
CA GLY A 51 5.11 3.17 4.95
C GLY A 51 6.16 3.18 6.05
N VAL A 52 5.79 3.03 7.33
CA VAL A 52 6.76 3.01 8.45
C VAL A 52 7.75 1.85 8.28
N GLY A 53 7.27 0.65 8.00
CA GLY A 53 8.13 -0.52 7.77
C GLY A 53 8.93 -0.47 6.46
N GLU A 54 8.41 0.17 5.41
CA GLU A 54 9.01 0.17 4.08
C GLU A 54 9.99 1.33 3.85
N PHE A 55 9.72 2.50 4.42
CA PHE A 55 10.50 3.71 4.20
C PHE A 55 11.28 4.15 5.44
N VAL A 56 10.69 4.08 6.63
CA VAL A 56 11.34 4.58 7.86
C VAL A 56 12.31 3.56 8.45
N VAL A 57 11.89 2.30 8.59
CA VAL A 57 12.72 1.25 9.21
C VAL A 57 14.06 1.06 8.48
N PRO A 58 14.14 1.00 7.13
CA PRO A 58 15.43 0.85 6.44
C PRO A 58 16.39 2.02 6.69
N GLU A 59 15.88 3.25 6.71
CA GLU A 59 16.69 4.45 7.01
C GLU A 59 17.24 4.41 8.43
N VAL A 60 16.39 4.07 9.42
CA VAL A 60 16.82 3.94 10.81
C VAL A 60 17.79 2.77 10.99
N CYS A 61 17.57 1.64 10.31
CA CYS A 61 18.51 0.52 10.31
C CYS A 61 19.87 0.94 9.76
N SER A 62 19.89 1.71 8.66
CA SER A 62 21.12 2.23 8.08
C SER A 62 21.83 3.19 9.03
N ALA A 63 21.09 4.12 9.65
CA ALA A 63 21.64 5.09 10.59
C ALA A 63 22.24 4.42 11.85
N LEU A 64 21.64 3.31 12.30
CA LEU A 64 22.08 2.57 13.49
C LEU A 64 23.06 1.44 13.17
N GLY A 65 23.43 1.21 11.90
CA GLY A 65 24.27 0.08 11.50
C GLY A 65 23.65 -1.29 11.77
N ALA A 66 22.32 -1.39 11.82
CA ALA A 66 21.59 -2.62 12.10
C ALA A 66 21.57 -3.53 10.86
N THR A 67 22.58 -4.41 10.75
CA THR A 67 22.76 -5.28 9.57
C THR A 67 22.19 -6.68 9.76
N THR A 68 22.14 -7.21 10.98
CA THR A 68 21.66 -8.57 11.26
C THR A 68 20.12 -8.64 11.28
N PRO A 69 19.52 -9.81 10.99
CA PRO A 69 18.06 -9.99 11.06
C PRO A 69 17.47 -9.64 12.43
N LEU A 70 18.17 -9.98 13.52
CA LEU A 70 17.76 -9.63 14.88
C LEU A 70 17.85 -8.13 15.14
N ALA A 71 18.92 -7.46 14.71
CA ALA A 71 19.07 -6.03 14.87
C ALA A 71 17.99 -5.26 14.10
N LYS A 72 17.71 -5.66 12.86
CA LYS A 72 16.62 -5.09 12.05
C LYS A 72 15.25 -5.29 12.70
N THR A 73 15.03 -6.45 13.32
CA THR A 73 13.82 -6.72 14.11
C THR A 73 13.71 -5.78 15.29
N ALA A 74 14.78 -5.59 16.07
CA ALA A 74 14.78 -4.67 17.20
C ALA A 74 14.48 -3.22 16.79
N VAL A 75 15.08 -2.75 15.68
CA VAL A 75 14.76 -1.43 15.10
C VAL A 75 13.29 -1.35 14.68
N THR A 76 12.79 -2.38 14.00
CA THR A 76 11.38 -2.45 13.57
C THR A 76 10.45 -2.31 14.77
N VAL A 77 10.72 -3.03 15.86
CA VAL A 77 9.95 -2.93 17.10
C VAL A 77 10.00 -1.52 17.67
N GLY A 78 11.18 -0.93 17.83
CA GLY A 78 11.32 0.42 18.38
C GLY A 78 10.57 1.48 17.57
N VAL A 79 10.70 1.44 16.23
CA VAL A 79 10.01 2.38 15.34
C VAL A 79 8.50 2.20 15.41
N HIS A 80 7.98 0.96 15.42
CA HIS A 80 6.55 0.71 15.52
C HIS A 80 6.00 1.09 16.90
N THR A 81 6.73 0.85 17.99
CA THR A 81 6.38 1.32 19.33
C THR A 81 6.22 2.84 19.36
N ALA A 82 7.15 3.58 18.74
CA ALA A 82 7.08 5.04 18.65
C ALA A 82 5.87 5.50 17.81
N ALA A 83 5.65 4.89 16.64
CA ALA A 83 4.48 5.18 15.80
C ALA A 83 3.16 4.87 16.53
N GLY A 84 3.13 3.78 17.31
CA GLY A 84 2.00 3.43 18.18
C GLY A 84 1.75 4.46 19.26
N ALA A 85 2.80 4.97 19.89
CA ALA A 85 2.68 6.05 20.87
C ALA A 85 2.05 7.31 20.26
N VAL A 86 2.52 7.71 19.07
CA VAL A 86 1.96 8.86 18.35
C VAL A 86 0.48 8.63 18.03
N SER A 87 0.16 7.47 17.44
CA SER A 87 -1.22 7.12 17.08
C SER A 87 -2.15 7.11 18.30
N GLY A 88 -1.72 6.51 19.41
CA GLY A 88 -2.50 6.44 20.64
C GLY A 88 -2.72 7.80 21.31
N GLY A 89 -1.71 8.67 21.30
CA GLY A 89 -1.82 10.04 21.78
C GLY A 89 -2.79 10.88 20.95
N VAL A 90 -2.70 10.79 19.62
CA VAL A 90 -3.62 11.48 18.69
C VAL A 90 -5.06 11.00 18.88
N ASN A 91 -5.26 9.67 18.93
CA ASN A 91 -6.60 9.12 19.15
C ASN A 91 -7.18 9.58 20.48
N SER A 92 -6.38 9.60 21.55
CA SER A 92 -6.84 10.07 22.87
C SER A 92 -7.18 11.55 22.89
N ALA A 93 -6.43 12.38 22.17
CA ALA A 93 -6.76 13.79 22.00
C ALA A 93 -8.10 13.99 21.27
N ILE A 94 -8.43 13.12 20.31
CA ILE A 94 -9.70 13.16 19.56
C ILE A 94 -10.87 12.69 20.44
N THR A 95 -10.67 11.62 21.21
CA THR A 95 -11.72 11.03 22.05
C THR A 95 -11.90 11.74 23.39
N GLY A 96 -11.04 12.71 23.73
CA GLY A 96 -11.05 13.39 25.02
C GLY A 96 -10.52 12.54 26.18
N SER A 97 -9.70 11.53 25.89
CA SER A 97 -9.08 10.63 26.85
C SER A 97 -7.72 11.15 27.33
N ASP A 98 -7.12 10.51 28.34
CA ASP A 98 -5.76 10.83 28.79
C ASP A 98 -4.74 10.54 27.68
N ILE A 99 -4.05 11.58 27.23
CA ILE A 99 -3.09 11.49 26.13
C ILE A 99 -1.89 10.60 26.49
N GLY A 100 -1.38 10.69 27.71
CA GLY A 100 -0.22 9.91 28.15
C GLY A 100 -0.54 8.42 28.20
N LEU A 101 -1.72 8.07 28.70
CA LEU A 101 -2.23 6.71 28.72
C LEU A 101 -2.51 6.20 27.31
N GLY A 102 -3.03 7.07 26.44
CA GLY A 102 -3.16 6.82 25.00
C GLY A 102 -1.84 6.47 24.34
N MET A 103 -0.81 7.29 24.55
CA MET A 103 0.53 7.05 24.03
C MET A 103 1.08 5.72 24.53
N PHE A 104 0.96 5.43 25.83
CA PHE A 104 1.45 4.19 26.39
C PHE A 104 0.76 2.96 25.80
N THR A 105 -0.57 2.98 25.73
CA THR A 105 -1.37 1.85 25.25
C THR A 105 -1.16 1.60 23.75
N GLY A 106 -1.05 2.67 22.95
CA GLY A 106 -0.68 2.58 21.54
C GLY A 106 0.74 2.02 21.34
N ALA A 107 1.70 2.43 22.18
CA ALA A 107 3.07 1.92 22.15
C ALA A 107 3.14 0.42 22.44
N VAL A 108 2.43 -0.04 23.48
CA VAL A 108 2.36 -1.46 23.87
C VAL A 108 1.80 -2.31 22.74
N GLY A 109 0.65 -1.93 22.16
CA GLY A 109 0.02 -2.68 21.09
C GLY A 109 0.90 -2.79 19.84
N ALA A 110 1.48 -1.67 19.40
CA ALA A 110 2.32 -1.64 18.21
C ALA A 110 3.66 -2.37 18.41
N GLY A 111 4.29 -2.21 19.57
CA GLY A 111 5.53 -2.90 19.92
C GLY A 111 5.35 -4.41 19.97
N ILE A 112 4.28 -4.89 20.63
CA ILE A 112 3.95 -6.32 20.65
C ILE A 112 3.69 -6.85 19.25
N GLY A 113 2.90 -6.14 18.43
CA GLY A 113 2.60 -6.53 17.05
C GLY A 113 3.86 -6.65 16.19
N ALA A 114 4.76 -5.67 16.26
CA ALA A 114 6.02 -5.66 15.52
C ALA A 114 6.97 -6.77 16.01
N ALA A 115 7.06 -6.99 17.33
CA ALA A 115 7.90 -8.04 17.91
C ALA A 115 7.42 -9.43 17.49
N THR A 116 6.11 -9.63 17.48
CA THR A 116 5.47 -10.86 17.01
C THR A 116 5.81 -11.11 15.54
N GLY A 117 5.61 -10.11 14.67
CA GLY A 117 5.93 -10.24 13.24
C GLY A 117 7.40 -10.55 12.99
N GLY A 118 8.31 -9.85 13.67
CA GLY A 118 9.75 -10.08 13.56
C GLY A 118 10.18 -11.46 14.07
N ALA A 119 9.69 -11.89 15.22
CA ALA A 119 9.98 -13.22 15.78
C ALA A 119 9.53 -14.35 14.85
N LEU A 120 8.31 -14.26 14.31
CA LEU A 120 7.82 -15.25 13.33
C LEU A 120 8.68 -15.26 12.06
N GLY A 121 9.12 -14.09 11.59
CA GLY A 121 10.03 -13.98 10.46
C GLY A 121 11.37 -14.67 10.72
N LEU A 122 11.96 -14.46 11.90
CA LEU A 122 13.21 -15.12 12.31
C LEU A 122 13.08 -16.65 12.42
N LEU A 123 11.90 -17.14 12.79
CA LEU A 123 11.59 -18.57 12.88
C LEU A 123 11.17 -19.19 11.54
N GLY A 124 11.07 -18.40 10.46
CA GLY A 124 10.54 -18.86 9.17
C GLY A 124 9.05 -19.23 9.20
N ALA A 125 8.34 -18.87 10.27
CA ALA A 125 6.92 -19.18 10.50
C ALA A 125 6.01 -18.19 9.73
N THR A 126 6.13 -18.20 8.41
CA THR A 126 5.45 -17.28 7.50
C THR A 126 4.12 -17.83 6.98
N GLN A 127 3.83 -19.11 7.21
CA GLN A 127 2.56 -19.70 6.78
C GLN A 127 1.38 -19.02 7.49
N PHE A 128 0.29 -18.82 6.73
CA PHE A 128 -0.94 -18.18 7.21
C PHE A 128 -1.41 -18.69 8.58
N GLY A 129 -1.43 -20.01 8.79
CA GLY A 129 -1.88 -20.60 10.05
C GLY A 129 -1.07 -20.16 11.28
N TYR A 130 0.26 -20.13 11.16
CA TYR A 130 1.13 -19.69 12.27
C TYR A 130 0.98 -18.17 12.50
N GLN A 131 0.90 -17.39 11.43
CA GLN A 131 0.72 -15.94 11.53
C GLN A 131 -0.62 -15.58 12.17
N LEU A 132 -1.72 -16.25 11.78
CA LEU A 132 -3.04 -16.02 12.34
C LEU A 132 -3.05 -16.32 13.84
N VAL A 133 -2.59 -17.51 14.24
CA VAL A 133 -2.60 -17.93 15.65
C VAL A 133 -1.73 -17.01 16.50
N ALA A 134 -0.48 -16.78 16.08
CA ALA A 134 0.45 -15.97 16.85
C ALA A 134 -0.02 -14.52 16.99
N ARG A 135 -0.51 -13.89 15.92
CA ARG A 135 -1.03 -12.51 15.98
C ARG A 135 -2.31 -12.41 16.82
N THR A 136 -3.18 -13.41 16.75
CA THR A 136 -4.40 -13.47 17.57
C THR A 136 -4.03 -13.57 19.05
N VAL A 137 -3.14 -14.49 19.43
CA VAL A 137 -2.71 -14.66 20.83
C VAL A 137 -2.01 -13.41 21.34
N MET A 138 -1.08 -12.84 20.56
CA MET A 138 -0.34 -11.65 20.97
C MET A 138 -1.22 -10.40 21.02
N GLY A 139 -2.22 -10.30 20.14
CA GLY A 139 -3.28 -9.30 20.22
C GLY A 139 -4.11 -9.44 21.49
N GLY A 140 -4.42 -10.67 21.89
CA GLY A 140 -5.06 -10.94 23.18
C GLY A 140 -4.20 -10.51 24.36
N ILE A 141 -2.91 -10.87 24.38
CA ILE A 141 -2.00 -10.43 25.44
C ILE A 141 -1.96 -8.90 25.54
N ALA A 142 -1.81 -8.21 24.41
CA ALA A 142 -1.83 -6.75 24.37
C ALA A 142 -3.15 -6.18 24.91
N GLY A 143 -4.29 -6.72 24.46
CA GLY A 143 -5.61 -6.28 24.91
C GLY A 143 -5.86 -6.54 26.40
N GLY A 144 -5.42 -7.67 26.93
CA GLY A 144 -5.51 -8.01 28.35
C GLY A 144 -4.69 -7.07 29.23
N VAL A 145 -3.43 -6.81 28.84
CA VAL A 145 -2.55 -5.84 29.52
C VAL A 145 -3.18 -4.44 29.49
N VAL A 146 -3.67 -4.00 28.32
CA VAL A 146 -4.35 -2.71 28.19
C VAL A 146 -5.59 -2.64 29.08
N SER A 147 -6.43 -3.68 29.12
CA SER A 147 -7.61 -3.72 29.97
C SER A 147 -7.25 -3.56 31.46
N GLU A 148 -6.24 -4.29 31.94
CA GLU A 148 -5.78 -4.17 33.33
C GLU A 148 -5.25 -2.76 33.65
N ILE A 149 -4.56 -2.11 32.72
CA ILE A 149 -4.08 -0.73 32.87
C ILE A 149 -5.25 0.25 33.11
N TYR A 150 -6.39 0.03 32.44
CA TYR A 150 -7.60 0.82 32.63
C TYR A 150 -8.47 0.33 33.81
N GLY A 151 -7.97 -0.61 34.63
CA GLY A 151 -8.70 -1.19 35.77
C GLY A 151 -9.77 -2.21 35.40
N GLY A 152 -9.75 -2.73 34.16
CA GLY A 152 -10.65 -3.74 33.65
C GLY A 152 -10.19 -5.19 33.91
N ASN A 153 -10.95 -6.15 33.37
CA ASN A 153 -10.62 -7.57 33.46
C ASN A 153 -9.66 -7.99 32.34
N PHE A 154 -8.59 -8.70 32.70
CA PHE A 154 -7.62 -9.20 31.73
C PHE A 154 -8.25 -10.06 30.63
N TRP A 155 -9.14 -10.99 30.98
CA TRP A 155 -9.70 -11.96 30.03
C TRP A 155 -10.70 -11.33 29.06
N GLU A 156 -11.45 -10.32 29.51
CA GLU A 156 -12.28 -9.51 28.62
C GLU A 156 -11.42 -8.73 27.62
N GLY A 157 -10.37 -8.07 28.12
CA GLY A 157 -9.38 -7.39 27.27
C GLY A 157 -8.68 -8.34 26.31
N PHE A 158 -8.34 -9.54 26.76
CA PHE A 158 -7.73 -10.57 25.95
C PHE A 158 -8.65 -11.02 24.83
N ALA A 159 -9.92 -11.30 25.14
CA ALA A 159 -10.89 -11.71 24.12
C ALA A 159 -11.07 -10.61 23.05
N GLN A 160 -11.22 -9.35 23.47
CA GLN A 160 -11.36 -8.21 22.56
C GLN A 160 -10.10 -7.97 21.72
N GLY A 161 -8.91 -8.03 22.35
CA GLY A 161 -7.63 -7.87 21.67
C GLY A 161 -7.35 -8.98 20.67
N ALA A 162 -7.67 -10.22 21.03
CA ALA A 162 -7.54 -11.37 20.15
C ALA A 162 -8.47 -11.26 18.94
N ALA A 163 -9.75 -10.93 19.16
CA ALA A 163 -10.72 -10.74 18.09
C ALA A 163 -10.29 -9.61 17.13
N THR A 164 -9.83 -8.48 17.67
CA THR A 164 -9.35 -7.35 16.88
C THR A 164 -8.12 -7.71 16.04
N ALA A 165 -7.13 -8.39 16.64
CA ALA A 165 -5.92 -8.79 15.93
C ALA A 165 -6.20 -9.84 14.84
N ALA A 166 -7.10 -10.80 15.10
CA ALA A 166 -7.55 -11.76 14.12
C ALA A 166 -8.25 -11.07 12.94
N ALA A 167 -9.19 -10.16 13.21
CA ALA A 167 -9.89 -9.40 12.18
C ALA A 167 -8.93 -8.54 11.34
N ALA A 168 -7.99 -7.84 11.99
CA ALA A 168 -6.98 -7.04 11.31
C ALA A 168 -6.05 -7.90 10.43
N PHE A 169 -5.62 -9.06 10.93
CA PHE A 169 -4.80 -9.98 10.14
C PHE A 169 -5.55 -10.53 8.93
N LEU A 170 -6.78 -11.02 9.12
CA LEU A 170 -7.61 -11.53 8.03
C LEU A 170 -7.91 -10.44 6.99
N PHE A 171 -8.22 -9.22 7.43
CA PHE A 171 -8.40 -8.09 6.53
C PHE A 171 -7.13 -7.81 5.73
N ASN A 172 -5.97 -7.82 6.37
CA ASN A 172 -4.69 -7.62 5.70
C ASN A 172 -4.42 -8.72 4.66
N GLU A 173 -4.67 -9.98 4.99
CA GLU A 173 -4.54 -11.12 4.08
C GLU A 173 -5.52 -11.03 2.91
N CYS A 174 -6.79 -10.68 3.15
CA CYS A 174 -7.77 -10.42 2.10
C CYS A 174 -7.33 -9.28 1.18
N ARG A 175 -6.79 -8.20 1.75
CA ARG A 175 -6.24 -7.08 0.99
C ARG A 175 -5.05 -7.54 0.14
N HIS A 176 -4.11 -8.29 0.70
CA HIS A 176 -2.99 -8.85 -0.06
C HIS A 176 -3.48 -9.77 -1.17
N PHE A 177 -4.48 -10.61 -0.92
CA PHE A 177 -5.08 -11.45 -1.95
C PHE A 177 -5.71 -10.62 -3.08
N VAL A 178 -6.51 -9.60 -2.74
CA VAL A 178 -7.14 -8.70 -3.73
C VAL A 178 -6.09 -7.90 -4.50
N LEU A 179 -5.07 -7.36 -3.83
CA LEU A 179 -4.01 -6.56 -4.46
C LEU A 179 -3.00 -7.42 -5.24
N SER A 180 -2.79 -8.69 -4.84
CA SER A 180 -1.93 -9.64 -5.54
C SER A 180 -2.49 -10.11 -6.90
N ARG A 181 -3.76 -9.80 -7.18
CA ARG A 181 -4.41 -10.15 -8.45
C ARG A 181 -4.13 -9.15 -9.57
N GLY A 182 -3.16 -8.25 -9.38
CA GLY A 182 -2.85 -7.15 -10.29
C GLY A 182 -4.02 -6.17 -10.46
N ILE A 183 -3.74 -5.02 -11.04
CA ILE A 183 -4.72 -3.95 -11.26
C ILE A 183 -4.95 -3.80 -12.77
N TRP A 184 -6.23 -3.77 -13.15
CA TRP A 184 -6.63 -3.45 -14.52
C TRP A 184 -6.95 -1.95 -14.64
N TYR A 185 -6.32 -1.30 -15.59
CA TYR A 185 -6.60 0.08 -16.00
C TYR A 185 -7.27 0.08 -17.36
N GLU A 186 -8.32 0.87 -17.55
CA GLU A 186 -8.92 1.12 -18.87
C GLU A 186 -8.67 2.56 -19.30
N GLY A 187 -8.40 2.74 -20.59
CA GLY A 187 -8.17 4.05 -21.16
C GLY A 187 -7.69 3.93 -22.60
N TYR A 188 -6.83 4.85 -23.00
CA TYR A 188 -6.25 4.87 -24.34
C TYR A 188 -4.74 4.64 -24.30
N ALA A 189 -4.23 3.96 -25.33
CA ALA A 189 -2.82 3.90 -25.63
C ALA A 189 -2.50 4.80 -26.82
N SER A 190 -1.33 5.40 -26.82
CA SER A 190 -0.73 5.97 -28.02
C SER A 190 0.71 5.49 -28.17
N TYR A 191 1.45 6.07 -29.11
CA TYR A 191 2.89 5.90 -29.18
C TYR A 191 3.60 7.25 -29.20
N TYR A 192 4.88 7.25 -28.84
CA TYR A 192 5.70 8.45 -28.82
C TYR A 192 6.97 8.24 -29.64
N GLU A 193 7.48 9.32 -30.22
CA GLU A 193 8.73 9.35 -30.96
C GLU A 193 9.70 10.26 -30.21
N SER A 194 10.69 9.68 -29.53
CA SER A 194 11.71 10.42 -28.77
C SER A 194 13.10 9.78 -28.92
N SER A 195 13.44 9.42 -30.17
CA SER A 195 14.65 8.69 -30.52
C SER A 195 15.92 9.29 -29.89
N GLY A 196 16.73 8.45 -29.24
CA GLY A 196 18.05 8.82 -28.71
C GLY A 196 18.08 9.63 -27.41
N ARG A 197 16.94 9.93 -26.78
CA ARG A 197 16.90 10.61 -25.48
C ARG A 197 16.83 9.62 -24.31
N PRO A 198 17.41 9.93 -23.14
CA PRO A 198 17.18 9.13 -21.94
C PRO A 198 15.71 9.18 -21.51
N THR A 199 15.18 8.03 -21.13
CA THR A 199 13.87 7.89 -20.46
C THR A 199 14.00 8.23 -18.96
N ALA A 200 12.87 8.35 -18.25
CA ALA A 200 12.88 8.57 -16.79
C ALA A 200 13.53 7.43 -16.00
N SER A 201 13.64 6.22 -16.56
CA SER A 201 14.41 5.13 -15.94
C SER A 201 15.94 5.29 -16.07
N GLY A 202 16.41 6.22 -16.90
CA GLY A 202 17.83 6.38 -17.25
C GLY A 202 18.27 5.55 -18.46
N GLU A 203 17.42 4.65 -18.96
CA GLU A 203 17.68 3.91 -20.21
C GLU A 203 17.61 4.85 -21.42
N VAL A 204 18.49 4.65 -22.40
CA VAL A 204 18.37 5.29 -23.71
C VAL A 204 17.11 4.76 -24.38
N TYR A 205 16.25 5.67 -24.83
CA TYR A 205 15.01 5.30 -25.50
C TYR A 205 15.29 4.54 -26.81
N ASP A 206 14.66 3.37 -26.92
CA ASP A 206 14.68 2.49 -28.10
C ASP A 206 13.28 2.37 -28.68
N GLU A 207 13.06 2.96 -29.85
CA GLU A 207 11.78 2.95 -30.58
C GLU A 207 11.39 1.53 -31.08
N TRP A 208 12.38 0.63 -31.18
CA TRP A 208 12.20 -0.76 -31.58
C TRP A 208 11.97 -1.70 -30.39
N GLY A 209 12.14 -1.19 -29.16
CA GLY A 209 11.97 -1.94 -27.92
C GLY A 209 10.50 -2.26 -27.62
N MET A 210 10.25 -3.25 -26.76
CA MET A 210 8.90 -3.56 -26.25
C MET A 210 8.64 -2.85 -24.92
N THR A 211 8.57 -1.52 -24.96
CA THR A 211 8.51 -0.65 -23.78
C THR A 211 7.29 0.25 -23.79
N GLY A 212 6.96 0.79 -22.61
CA GLY A 212 5.90 1.79 -22.45
C GLY A 212 6.16 2.77 -21.31
N ALA A 213 5.61 3.96 -21.45
CA ALA A 213 5.57 5.01 -20.44
C ALA A 213 4.25 4.91 -19.68
N MET A 214 4.34 4.76 -18.36
CA MET A 214 3.15 4.63 -17.51
C MET A 214 3.35 5.34 -16.17
N HIS A 215 2.33 6.05 -15.75
CA HIS A 215 2.29 6.78 -14.49
C HIS A 215 1.98 5.85 -13.31
N GLY A 216 2.66 6.03 -12.18
CA GLY A 216 2.38 5.28 -10.94
C GLY A 216 2.82 3.81 -10.94
N VAL A 217 3.51 3.34 -11.98
CA VAL A 217 4.05 1.97 -12.07
C VAL A 217 5.57 2.00 -11.91
N LYS A 218 6.13 1.06 -11.12
CA LYS A 218 7.58 0.92 -10.96
C LYS A 218 8.24 0.64 -12.32
N PHE A 219 9.42 1.19 -12.57
CA PHE A 219 10.19 0.85 -13.77
C PHE A 219 10.60 -0.63 -13.74
N GLY A 220 10.63 -1.25 -14.91
CA GLY A 220 10.90 -2.67 -15.09
C GLY A 220 9.67 -3.58 -14.94
N THR A 221 8.52 -3.05 -14.52
CA THR A 221 7.28 -3.83 -14.44
C THR A 221 6.84 -4.25 -15.84
N ILE A 222 6.55 -5.54 -16.01
CA ILE A 222 5.98 -6.08 -17.25
C ILE A 222 4.46 -5.99 -17.17
N VAL A 223 3.87 -5.08 -17.93
CA VAL A 223 2.43 -4.92 -18.02
C VAL A 223 1.89 -5.66 -19.24
N THR A 224 0.64 -6.12 -19.17
CA THR A 224 -0.05 -6.72 -20.33
C THR A 224 -1.06 -5.72 -20.87
N VAL A 225 -0.92 -5.33 -22.14
CA VAL A 225 -1.76 -4.34 -22.82
C VAL A 225 -2.68 -5.05 -23.79
N GLU A 226 -3.98 -4.92 -23.60
CA GLU A 226 -5.02 -5.46 -24.47
C GLU A 226 -5.61 -4.36 -25.33
N TYR A 227 -5.54 -4.49 -26.65
CA TYR A 227 -6.22 -3.61 -27.60
C TYR A 227 -7.68 -4.02 -27.74
N LEU A 228 -8.60 -3.06 -27.60
CA LEU A 228 -10.04 -3.30 -27.57
C LEU A 228 -10.75 -2.78 -28.81
N ASP A 229 -11.79 -3.47 -29.25
CA ASP A 229 -12.75 -2.97 -30.23
C ASP A 229 -13.71 -1.94 -29.60
N PRO A 230 -14.55 -1.26 -30.42
CA PRO A 230 -15.54 -0.30 -29.90
C PRO A 230 -16.54 -0.87 -28.89
N ASN A 231 -16.77 -2.18 -28.91
CA ASN A 231 -17.66 -2.89 -27.98
C ASN A 231 -16.93 -3.39 -26.72
N GLY A 232 -15.62 -3.14 -26.60
CA GLY A 232 -14.80 -3.57 -25.47
C GLY A 232 -14.26 -5.00 -25.56
N LYS A 233 -14.35 -5.65 -26.73
CA LYS A 233 -13.78 -6.98 -26.94
C LYS A 233 -12.28 -6.87 -27.21
N VAL A 234 -11.50 -7.76 -26.61
CA VAL A 234 -10.05 -7.85 -26.87
C VAL A 234 -9.82 -8.30 -28.32
N ILE A 235 -9.10 -7.46 -29.07
CA ILE A 235 -8.62 -7.72 -30.43
C ILE A 235 -7.26 -8.41 -30.37
N ASN A 236 -6.34 -7.87 -29.57
CA ASN A 236 -4.97 -8.38 -29.44
C ASN A 236 -4.39 -8.03 -28.06
N SER A 237 -3.31 -8.70 -27.66
CA SER A 237 -2.63 -8.47 -26.38
C SER A 237 -1.11 -8.50 -26.53
N LEU A 238 -0.41 -7.61 -25.83
CA LEU A 238 1.05 -7.50 -25.86
C LEU A 238 1.61 -7.22 -24.47
N LYS A 239 2.71 -7.89 -24.11
CA LYS A 239 3.47 -7.57 -22.90
C LYS A 239 4.54 -6.52 -23.20
N VAL A 240 4.59 -5.47 -22.39
CA VAL A 240 5.58 -4.39 -22.51
C VAL A 240 6.18 -4.07 -21.15
N ARG A 241 7.44 -3.63 -21.14
CA ARG A 241 8.14 -3.22 -19.92
C ARG A 241 7.99 -1.73 -19.70
N THR A 242 7.62 -1.31 -18.49
CA THR A 242 7.61 0.11 -18.14
C THR A 242 9.04 0.62 -17.98
N ASN A 243 9.39 1.71 -18.67
CA ASN A 243 10.71 2.33 -18.52
C ASN A 243 10.68 3.87 -18.53
N ASP A 244 9.48 4.45 -18.57
CA ASP A 244 9.32 5.89 -18.59
C ASP A 244 8.04 6.35 -17.88
N HIS A 245 7.93 7.66 -17.62
CA HIS A 245 6.74 8.30 -17.06
C HIS A 245 5.92 9.00 -18.15
N GLY A 246 4.63 8.73 -18.18
CA GLY A 246 3.69 9.23 -19.18
C GLY A 246 2.38 8.47 -19.09
N PRO A 247 1.36 8.83 -19.89
CA PRO A 247 1.28 9.95 -20.83
C PRO A 247 1.07 11.30 -20.12
N SER A 248 1.52 12.41 -20.72
CA SER A 248 1.32 13.75 -20.16
C SER A 248 0.72 14.72 -21.19
N GLU A 249 -0.03 15.71 -20.72
CA GLU A 249 -0.55 16.82 -21.51
C GLU A 249 -0.22 18.17 -20.85
N THR A 250 -0.38 19.27 -21.60
CA THR A 250 -0.14 20.61 -21.06
C THR A 250 -1.47 21.25 -20.69
N GLU A 251 -1.67 21.51 -19.41
CA GLU A 251 -2.84 22.22 -18.89
C GLU A 251 -2.37 23.51 -18.20
N SER A 252 -2.90 24.66 -18.64
CA SER A 252 -2.53 25.97 -18.08
C SER A 252 -1.01 26.22 -18.01
N GLY A 253 -0.26 25.76 -19.01
CA GLY A 253 1.20 25.89 -19.09
C GLY A 253 2.00 24.93 -18.19
N ARG A 254 1.35 23.95 -17.55
CA ARG A 254 2.00 22.93 -16.71
C ARG A 254 1.85 21.54 -17.32
N LEU A 255 2.89 20.71 -17.17
CA LEU A 255 2.85 19.31 -17.58
C LEU A 255 2.08 18.46 -16.55
N VAL A 256 0.86 18.10 -16.93
CA VAL A 256 -0.04 17.25 -16.14
C VAL A 256 -0.18 15.87 -16.79
N PRO A 257 -0.61 14.84 -16.06
CA PRO A 257 -0.98 13.55 -16.64
C PRO A 257 -2.06 13.70 -17.69
N HIS A 258 -2.03 12.89 -18.73
CA HIS A 258 -3.09 12.91 -19.73
C HIS A 258 -4.42 12.44 -19.15
N SER A 259 -5.48 13.15 -19.46
CA SER A 259 -6.85 12.89 -18.96
C SER A 259 -7.49 11.56 -19.40
N SER A 260 -6.89 10.82 -20.33
CA SER A 260 -7.53 9.65 -20.97
C SER A 260 -6.56 8.58 -21.48
N ARG A 261 -5.35 8.98 -21.91
CA ARG A 261 -4.29 8.03 -22.25
C ARG A 261 -3.63 7.52 -20.97
N ILE A 262 -3.58 6.20 -20.84
CA ILE A 262 -3.04 5.52 -19.65
C ILE A 262 -1.66 4.92 -19.90
N ILE A 263 -1.26 4.75 -21.15
CA ILE A 263 0.06 4.24 -21.53
C ILE A 263 0.50 4.82 -22.88
N ASP A 264 1.76 5.23 -22.99
CA ASP A 264 2.38 5.55 -24.28
C ASP A 264 3.38 4.44 -24.62
N LEU A 265 3.17 3.73 -25.72
CA LEU A 265 4.00 2.62 -26.17
C LEU A 265 5.16 3.13 -27.03
N SER A 266 6.21 2.32 -27.17
CA SER A 266 7.14 2.50 -28.30
C SER A 266 6.40 2.28 -29.64
N PRO A 267 6.87 2.88 -30.74
CA PRO A 267 6.33 2.64 -32.08
C PRO A 267 6.24 1.15 -32.42
N ALA A 268 7.29 0.38 -32.13
CA ALA A 268 7.29 -1.06 -32.40
C ALA A 268 6.29 -1.84 -31.54
N ALA A 269 6.10 -1.47 -30.27
CA ALA A 269 5.10 -2.10 -29.42
C ALA A 269 3.66 -1.74 -29.86
N PHE A 270 3.43 -0.48 -30.24
CA PHE A 270 2.12 -0.03 -30.73
C PHE A 270 1.74 -0.70 -32.04
N ASP A 271 2.65 -0.74 -33.01
CA ASP A 271 2.42 -1.40 -34.29
C ASP A 271 2.20 -2.90 -34.11
N LYS A 272 2.99 -3.56 -33.25
CA LYS A 272 2.80 -4.98 -32.93
C LYS A 272 1.46 -5.28 -32.24
N LEU A 273 0.98 -4.38 -31.39
CA LEU A 273 -0.30 -4.52 -30.70
C LEU A 273 -1.47 -4.31 -31.67
N THR A 274 -1.41 -3.27 -32.50
CA THR A 274 -2.53 -2.81 -33.33
C THR A 274 -2.55 -3.38 -34.74
N GLY A 275 -1.39 -3.82 -35.24
CA GLY A 275 -1.14 -4.15 -36.65
C GLY A 275 -1.15 -2.94 -37.58
N ASN A 276 -1.25 -1.72 -37.03
CA ASN A 276 -1.34 -0.49 -37.81
C ASN A 276 -0.98 0.74 -36.96
N ILE A 277 0.27 1.18 -37.05
CA ILE A 277 0.75 2.40 -36.38
C ILE A 277 -0.08 3.66 -36.70
N TYR A 278 -0.69 3.75 -37.89
CA TYR A 278 -1.45 4.94 -38.32
C TYR A 278 -2.77 5.15 -37.57
N LEU A 279 -3.17 4.21 -36.71
CA LEU A 279 -4.30 4.44 -35.81
C LEU A 279 -4.02 5.56 -34.80
N GLY A 280 -2.76 5.78 -34.43
CA GLY A 280 -2.32 6.86 -33.53
C GLY A 280 -2.69 6.64 -32.06
N VAL A 281 -3.98 6.49 -31.78
CA VAL A 281 -4.55 6.30 -30.44
C VAL A 281 -5.60 5.19 -30.49
N VAL A 282 -5.52 4.23 -29.58
CA VAL A 282 -6.45 3.09 -29.50
C VAL A 282 -6.94 2.87 -28.08
N ARG A 283 -8.16 2.32 -27.94
CA ARG A 283 -8.69 1.95 -26.62
C ARG A 283 -8.00 0.68 -26.13
N VAL A 284 -7.53 0.69 -24.88
CA VAL A 284 -6.84 -0.44 -24.28
C VAL A 284 -7.32 -0.74 -22.87
N ARG A 285 -7.04 -1.96 -22.44
CA ARG A 285 -7.00 -2.33 -21.02
C ARG A 285 -5.59 -2.79 -20.66
N VAL A 286 -5.04 -2.32 -19.55
CA VAL A 286 -3.67 -2.64 -19.12
C VAL A 286 -3.70 -3.36 -17.77
N TYR A 287 -3.12 -4.56 -17.73
CA TYR A 287 -2.90 -5.31 -16.51
C TYR A 287 -1.51 -4.99 -15.94
N VAL A 288 -1.48 -4.49 -14.73
CA VAL A 288 -0.25 -4.30 -13.94
C VAL A 288 -0.22 -5.40 -12.86
N PRO A 289 0.77 -6.32 -12.88
CA PRO A 289 0.86 -7.43 -11.93
C PRO A 289 1.19 -6.99 -10.50
#